data_AF-A0A899FYT2-F1
#
_entry.id   AF-A0A899FYT2-F1
#
_cell.length_a   1.000
_cell.length_b   1.000
_cell.length_c   1.000
_cell.angle_alpha   90.00
_cell.angle_beta   90.00
_cell.angle_gamma   90.00
#
_symmetry.space_group_name_H-M   'P 1'
#
loop_
_entity.id
_entity.type
_entity.pdbx_description
1 polymer ?
#
loop_
_entity_poly.entity_id
_entity_poly.type
_entity_poly.pdbx_seq_one_letter_code
_entity_poly.pdbx_strand_id
1 'polypeptide(L)'
;MIHDFYELINLFLKMNDDLTKDVSSCPEELLLDDSSCFVNIFKKIARFPEKLEEFEQLLTDVFSDDKNLLNIQKILEQWIEYIDLIEDVSAKKKVLEMILSKTQIKILDIELVYKMKEKLAKIYEDACEHHQVVKILQDITLESSEWVFSDNYKLKIYVWILQNLLEIENADLFNTYFEKASCLDHDTCDPELLFHLKLVQAKFLDKSHNFLEASKKYFELTVLECISEMQWLEYLDAAVICIALCPMSSTRSKILSTFYENCNFVNFSNCFILEKLHFRKVFFPDEVEEIQRRLKPYQNIELEDGTTVFMRTVIEHNLLSIGNVYYNIGFSELAELLGISVEMAQDYTAKMIEQGSLSAKIDHISELVLFDNINQNCKMEMEQWDDSIRKICMEIEDISSKISLNYNMNYKDDILFLSKKSGALKFGTFFLKSGRKSPYFFNSSFMNSSIFLKSLAIAFSHVILDSNIEFDIIFGLAYKGIPLGAITTLKLCELDKTKENIEFVYHRKENKDHGEGGNIVGTSMKGKKVLILDDVITAGTAIREAISIVEKEGGKLVGIVEILDRQEKENNGKVSAVEMLRQEYQIPVEAIITFKDIIDYSKKDLNEEELKLIQEYREKYVIESAL
;
A
#
# COMPACT_ATOMS: atom_id res chain seq x y z
N MET A 1 46.36 -35.86 -46.22
CA MET A 1 45.50 -36.54 -45.22
C MET A 1 46.27 -37.09 -44.02
N ILE A 2 47.22 -38.03 -44.15
CA ILE A 2 48.01 -38.48 -42.98
C ILE A 2 49.09 -37.44 -42.58
N HIS A 3 49.63 -36.69 -43.54
CA HIS A 3 50.62 -35.63 -43.28
C HIS A 3 50.01 -34.40 -42.58
N ASP A 4 48.77 -34.05 -42.91
CA ASP A 4 48.04 -32.93 -42.28
C ASP A 4 47.58 -33.28 -40.85
N PHE A 5 47.30 -34.55 -40.57
CA PHE A 5 46.95 -35.03 -39.23
C PHE A 5 48.16 -35.07 -38.29
N TYR A 6 49.35 -35.36 -38.82
CA TYR A 6 50.61 -35.27 -38.07
C TYR A 6 51.02 -33.82 -37.80
N GLU A 7 50.77 -32.88 -38.72
CA GLU A 7 50.96 -31.44 -38.45
C GLU A 7 49.93 -30.91 -37.44
N LEU A 8 48.67 -31.35 -37.51
CA LEU A 8 47.65 -31.01 -36.51
C LEU A 8 47.98 -31.59 -35.13
N ILE A 9 48.44 -32.84 -35.05
CA ILE A 9 48.88 -33.47 -33.79
C ILE A 9 50.17 -32.81 -33.29
N ASN A 10 51.12 -32.42 -34.16
CA ASN A 10 52.30 -31.68 -33.74
C ASN A 10 51.98 -30.22 -33.34
N LEU A 11 50.94 -29.59 -33.91
CA LEU A 11 50.38 -28.33 -33.42
C LEU A 11 49.69 -28.52 -32.07
N PHE A 12 48.94 -29.62 -31.91
CA PHE A 12 48.27 -29.99 -30.66
C PHE A 12 49.28 -30.31 -29.55
N LEU A 13 50.38 -30.99 -29.88
CA LEU A 13 51.49 -31.32 -28.97
C LEU A 13 52.35 -30.08 -28.67
N LYS A 14 52.61 -29.19 -29.62
CA LYS A 14 53.25 -27.88 -29.38
C LYS A 14 52.38 -26.96 -28.52
N MET A 15 51.06 -27.05 -28.62
CA MET A 15 50.14 -26.32 -27.73
C MET A 15 50.03 -26.98 -26.35
N ASN A 16 50.42 -28.25 -26.23
CA ASN A 16 50.44 -29.05 -25.01
C ASN A 16 51.82 -29.04 -24.31
N ASP A 17 52.79 -28.26 -24.81
CA ASP A 17 54.11 -28.09 -24.21
C ASP A 17 54.01 -27.54 -22.77
N ASP A 18 54.97 -27.97 -21.94
CA ASP A 18 55.12 -27.68 -20.51
C ASP A 18 54.82 -26.20 -20.17
N LEU A 19 53.92 -25.93 -19.21
CA LEU A 19 53.72 -24.58 -18.69
C LEU A 19 55.03 -23.99 -18.13
N THR A 20 55.92 -24.85 -17.62
CA THR A 20 57.25 -24.48 -17.13
C THR A 20 58.23 -24.07 -18.24
N LYS A 21 58.07 -24.57 -19.48
CA LYS A 21 58.89 -24.12 -20.63
C LYS A 21 58.45 -22.76 -21.13
N ASP A 22 57.14 -22.49 -21.19
CA ASP A 22 56.60 -21.18 -21.57
C ASP A 22 57.10 -20.08 -20.61
N VAL A 23 57.18 -20.38 -19.29
CA VAL A 23 57.77 -19.47 -18.29
C VAL A 23 59.28 -19.27 -18.51
N SER A 24 60.03 -20.34 -18.75
CA SER A 24 61.49 -20.25 -19.01
C SER A 24 61.85 -19.54 -20.32
N SER A 25 60.87 -19.35 -21.22
CA SER A 25 61.01 -18.65 -22.50
C SER A 25 60.57 -17.19 -22.47
N CYS A 26 59.88 -16.73 -21.41
CA CYS A 26 59.56 -15.32 -21.21
C CYS A 26 60.83 -14.62 -20.66
N PRO A 27 61.54 -13.76 -21.45
CA PRO A 27 62.87 -13.25 -21.10
C PRO A 27 62.83 -12.34 -19.86
N GLU A 28 63.90 -12.36 -19.04
CA GLU A 28 64.07 -11.52 -17.83
C GLU A 28 63.86 -10.00 -18.10
N GLU A 29 63.97 -9.55 -19.35
CA GLU A 29 63.79 -8.15 -19.77
C GLU A 29 62.37 -7.79 -20.25
N LEU A 30 61.41 -8.72 -20.27
CA LEU A 30 60.03 -8.50 -20.77
C LEU A 30 58.96 -8.44 -19.68
N LEU A 31 59.35 -8.56 -18.40
CA LEU A 31 58.46 -8.46 -17.24
C LEU A 31 57.83 -7.07 -17.06
N LEU A 32 58.24 -6.07 -17.85
CA LEU A 32 57.78 -4.68 -17.73
C LEU A 32 56.59 -4.30 -18.63
N ASP A 33 56.29 -5.02 -19.73
CA ASP A 33 55.30 -4.56 -20.72
C ASP A 33 54.25 -5.58 -21.19
N ASP A 34 54.42 -6.91 -21.02
CA ASP A 34 53.54 -7.89 -21.67
C ASP A 34 52.73 -8.76 -20.68
N SER A 35 51.63 -8.19 -20.19
CA SER A 35 50.59 -8.93 -19.45
C SER A 35 49.94 -10.10 -20.27
N SER A 36 50.21 -10.16 -21.56
CA SER A 36 49.71 -11.16 -22.52
C SER A 36 50.25 -12.60 -22.29
N CYS A 37 51.50 -12.76 -21.79
CA CYS A 37 52.12 -14.08 -21.49
C CYS A 37 51.30 -14.80 -20.40
N PHE A 38 50.95 -14.09 -19.32
CA PHE A 38 50.17 -14.63 -18.19
C PHE A 38 48.70 -14.90 -18.52
N VAL A 39 48.07 -14.08 -19.37
CA VAL A 39 46.69 -14.30 -19.84
C VAL A 39 46.58 -15.57 -20.69
N ASN A 40 47.57 -15.84 -21.54
CA ASN A 40 47.58 -17.06 -22.36
C ASN A 40 47.77 -18.33 -21.51
N ILE A 41 48.59 -18.24 -20.47
CA ILE A 41 48.77 -19.32 -19.48
C ILE A 41 47.46 -19.59 -18.73
N PHE A 42 46.77 -18.55 -18.27
CA PHE A 42 45.47 -18.70 -17.59
C PHE A 42 44.40 -19.31 -18.52
N LYS A 43 44.35 -18.90 -19.80
CA LYS A 43 43.46 -19.50 -20.82
C LYS A 43 43.79 -20.97 -21.11
N LYS A 44 45.05 -21.39 -21.01
CA LYS A 44 45.45 -22.81 -21.13
C LYS A 44 44.96 -23.62 -19.93
N ILE A 45 45.05 -23.07 -18.71
CA ILE A 45 44.56 -23.72 -17.49
C ILE A 45 43.03 -23.84 -17.50
N ALA A 46 42.32 -22.80 -17.96
CA ALA A 46 40.87 -22.84 -18.13
C ALA A 46 40.38 -23.95 -19.08
N ARG A 47 41.23 -24.39 -20.02
CA ARG A 47 40.93 -25.48 -20.97
C ARG A 47 41.40 -26.87 -20.51
N PHE A 48 42.36 -26.94 -19.59
CA PHE A 48 42.98 -28.19 -19.15
C PHE A 48 43.15 -28.22 -17.61
N PRO A 49 42.10 -28.60 -16.86
CA PRO A 49 42.13 -28.64 -15.39
C PRO A 49 43.08 -29.70 -14.79
N GLU A 50 43.63 -30.62 -15.60
CA GLU A 50 44.62 -31.62 -15.16
C GLU A 50 46.02 -31.02 -14.89
N LYS A 51 46.29 -29.77 -15.30
CA LYS A 51 47.59 -29.09 -15.12
C LYS A 51 47.67 -28.17 -13.89
N LEU A 52 46.85 -28.41 -12.86
CA LEU A 52 46.80 -27.58 -11.64
C LEU A 52 48.13 -27.58 -10.85
N GLU A 53 48.86 -28.69 -10.83
CA GLU A 53 50.18 -28.78 -10.14
C GLU A 53 51.24 -27.89 -10.81
N GLU A 54 51.25 -27.83 -12.15
CA GLU A 54 52.14 -26.94 -12.91
C GLU A 54 51.83 -25.45 -12.61
N PHE A 55 50.55 -25.11 -12.36
CA PHE A 55 50.14 -23.77 -11.97
C PHE A 55 50.57 -23.41 -10.54
N GLU A 56 50.56 -24.35 -9.59
CA GLU A 56 51.05 -24.11 -8.23
C GLU A 56 52.54 -23.74 -8.21
N GLN A 57 53.30 -24.44 -9.05
CA GLN A 57 54.73 -24.21 -9.18
C GLN A 57 54.99 -22.83 -9.81
N LEU A 58 54.23 -22.48 -10.85
CA LEU A 58 54.27 -21.16 -11.49
C LEU A 58 53.91 -20.02 -10.52
N LEU A 59 52.88 -20.22 -9.68
CA LEU A 59 52.57 -19.27 -8.61
C LEU A 59 53.75 -19.11 -7.64
N THR A 60 54.38 -20.22 -7.25
CA THR A 60 55.53 -20.16 -6.34
C THR A 60 56.71 -19.40 -6.96
N ASP A 61 56.96 -19.57 -8.26
CA ASP A 61 58.01 -18.87 -8.99
C ASP A 61 57.70 -17.37 -9.14
N VAL A 62 56.48 -17.00 -9.53
CA VAL A 62 56.05 -15.60 -9.69
C VAL A 62 56.06 -14.83 -8.37
N PHE A 63 55.65 -15.48 -7.28
CA PHE A 63 55.64 -14.87 -5.94
C PHE A 63 57.00 -14.94 -5.23
N SER A 64 58.02 -15.62 -5.79
CA SER A 64 59.36 -15.70 -5.19
C SER A 64 60.20 -14.43 -5.38
N ASP A 65 59.95 -13.66 -6.45
CA ASP A 65 60.82 -12.56 -6.87
C ASP A 65 60.33 -11.19 -6.33
N ASP A 66 61.05 -10.62 -5.35
CA ASP A 66 60.64 -9.42 -4.60
C ASP A 66 60.66 -8.10 -5.42
N LYS A 67 61.17 -8.13 -6.66
CA LYS A 67 61.46 -6.91 -7.44
C LYS A 67 60.28 -6.35 -8.25
N ASN A 68 59.14 -7.04 -8.35
CA ASN A 68 58.05 -6.71 -9.29
C ASN A 68 56.65 -6.59 -8.65
N LEU A 69 56.53 -6.04 -7.43
CA LEU A 69 55.25 -5.87 -6.70
C LEU A 69 54.12 -5.20 -7.51
N LEU A 70 54.42 -4.18 -8.31
CA LEU A 70 53.43 -3.46 -9.13
C LEU A 70 52.90 -4.31 -10.30
N ASN A 71 53.73 -5.23 -10.83
CA ASN A 71 53.33 -6.12 -11.90
C ASN A 71 52.49 -7.29 -11.36
N ILE A 72 52.78 -7.76 -10.14
CA ILE A 72 51.98 -8.80 -9.47
C ILE A 72 50.54 -8.30 -9.23
N GLN A 73 50.34 -7.04 -8.84
CA GLN A 73 49.00 -6.45 -8.69
C GLN A 73 48.21 -6.48 -10.02
N LYS A 74 48.79 -5.99 -11.12
CA LYS A 74 48.16 -6.01 -12.45
C LYS A 74 47.84 -7.43 -12.93
N ILE A 75 48.73 -8.38 -12.65
CA ILE A 75 48.52 -9.80 -13.00
C ILE A 75 47.35 -10.37 -12.20
N LEU A 76 47.28 -10.10 -10.90
CA LEU A 76 46.17 -10.55 -10.05
C LEU A 76 44.82 -9.95 -10.46
N GLU A 77 44.77 -8.66 -10.81
CA GLU A 77 43.55 -8.02 -11.35
C GLU A 77 43.05 -8.74 -12.60
N GLN A 78 43.96 -9.02 -13.54
CA GLN A 78 43.61 -9.76 -14.76
C GLN A 78 43.15 -11.19 -14.44
N TRP A 79 43.84 -11.89 -13.54
CA TRP A 79 43.43 -13.25 -13.15
C TRP A 79 42.06 -13.30 -12.49
N ILE A 80 41.69 -12.27 -11.71
CA ILE A 80 40.34 -12.14 -11.13
C ILE A 80 39.27 -11.99 -12.22
N GLU A 81 39.55 -11.27 -13.30
CA GLU A 81 38.62 -11.16 -14.44
C GLU A 81 38.54 -12.47 -15.23
N TYR A 82 39.67 -13.13 -15.47
CA TYR A 82 39.71 -14.35 -16.28
C TYR A 82 39.21 -15.59 -15.55
N ILE A 83 39.08 -15.58 -14.22
CA ILE A 83 38.61 -16.74 -13.45
C ILE A 83 37.20 -17.18 -13.84
N ASP A 84 36.39 -16.25 -14.32
CA ASP A 84 35.02 -16.53 -14.74
C ASP A 84 35.00 -17.39 -16.02
N LEU A 85 36.09 -17.40 -16.82
CA LEU A 85 36.23 -18.19 -18.06
C LEU A 85 36.48 -19.69 -17.83
N ILE A 86 36.87 -20.10 -16.62
CA ILE A 86 37.01 -21.53 -16.31
C ILE A 86 35.60 -22.14 -16.33
N GLU A 87 35.38 -23.31 -16.93
CA GLU A 87 34.04 -23.94 -16.92
C GLU A 87 33.85 -24.83 -15.68
N ASP A 88 34.92 -25.47 -15.21
CA ASP A 88 34.88 -26.37 -14.05
C ASP A 88 34.90 -25.61 -12.71
N VAL A 89 33.82 -25.75 -11.93
CA VAL A 89 33.64 -25.16 -10.59
C VAL A 89 34.67 -25.69 -9.59
N SER A 90 35.07 -26.97 -9.67
CA SER A 90 36.06 -27.53 -8.75
C SER A 90 37.45 -26.97 -9.02
N ALA A 91 37.80 -26.75 -10.29
CA ALA A 91 39.07 -26.13 -10.67
C ALA A 91 39.10 -24.65 -10.26
N LYS A 92 38.00 -23.90 -10.42
CA LYS A 92 37.88 -22.51 -9.95
C LYS A 92 38.18 -22.36 -8.47
N LYS A 93 37.57 -23.21 -7.64
CA LYS A 93 37.76 -23.22 -6.18
C LYS A 93 39.24 -23.40 -5.82
N LYS A 94 39.86 -24.45 -6.35
CA LYS A 94 41.28 -24.76 -6.09
C LYS A 94 42.21 -23.64 -6.53
N VAL A 95 42.02 -23.09 -7.74
CA VAL A 95 42.85 -21.98 -8.26
C VAL A 95 42.79 -20.76 -7.35
N LEU A 96 41.60 -20.35 -6.90
CA LEU A 96 41.45 -19.23 -5.97
C LEU A 96 42.06 -19.50 -4.59
N GLU A 97 41.87 -20.69 -4.04
CA GLU A 97 42.47 -21.09 -2.76
C GLU A 97 43.99 -21.07 -2.81
N MET A 98 44.56 -21.57 -3.92
CA MET A 98 46.01 -21.55 -4.15
C MET A 98 46.54 -20.11 -4.22
N ILE A 99 45.89 -19.23 -4.97
CA ILE A 99 46.26 -17.81 -5.06
C ILE A 99 46.13 -17.12 -3.69
N LEU A 100 45.06 -17.37 -2.95
CA LEU A 100 44.83 -16.78 -1.62
C LEU A 100 45.86 -17.26 -0.57
N SER A 101 46.24 -18.53 -0.61
CA SER A 101 47.25 -19.08 0.32
C SER A 101 48.65 -18.45 0.12
N LYS A 102 49.00 -18.09 -1.11
CA LYS A 102 50.31 -17.49 -1.44
C LYS A 102 50.31 -15.96 -1.24
N THR A 103 49.18 -15.29 -1.48
CA THR A 103 49.03 -13.84 -1.28
C THR A 103 48.99 -13.43 0.20
N GLN A 104 48.56 -14.31 1.11
CA GLN A 104 48.66 -14.07 2.57
C GLN A 104 50.10 -13.90 3.08
N ILE A 105 51.11 -14.36 2.33
CA ILE A 105 52.52 -14.41 2.76
C ILE A 105 53.27 -13.09 2.45
N LYS A 106 52.84 -12.35 1.42
CA LYS A 106 53.45 -11.08 1.01
C LYS A 106 52.31 -10.09 0.85
N ILE A 107 52.22 -9.08 1.73
CA ILE A 107 51.11 -8.11 1.78
C ILE A 107 51.04 -7.35 0.44
N LEU A 108 50.29 -7.93 -0.49
CA LEU A 108 49.76 -7.29 -1.67
C LEU A 108 48.38 -6.74 -1.29
N ASP A 109 48.11 -5.53 -1.77
CA ASP A 109 46.82 -4.84 -1.76
C ASP A 109 45.65 -5.59 -1.11
N ILE A 110 45.29 -5.17 0.11
CA ILE A 110 44.21 -5.78 0.90
C ILE A 110 42.89 -5.77 0.12
N GLU A 111 42.65 -4.75 -0.71
CA GLU A 111 41.44 -4.62 -1.52
C GLU A 111 41.31 -5.78 -2.52
N LEU A 112 42.43 -6.17 -3.15
CA LEU A 112 42.47 -7.24 -4.14
C LEU A 112 42.25 -8.61 -3.49
N VAL A 113 42.83 -8.82 -2.31
CA VAL A 113 42.60 -10.03 -1.50
C VAL A 113 41.13 -10.16 -1.13
N TYR A 114 40.46 -9.06 -0.79
CA TYR A 114 39.04 -9.08 -0.44
C TYR A 114 38.16 -9.35 -1.66
N LYS A 115 38.46 -8.75 -2.82
CA LYS A 115 37.77 -9.09 -4.08
C LYS A 115 37.89 -10.57 -4.43
N MET A 116 39.06 -11.18 -4.21
CA MET A 116 39.25 -12.62 -4.40
C MET A 116 38.44 -13.46 -3.41
N LYS A 117 38.40 -13.06 -2.13
CA LYS A 117 37.57 -13.73 -1.11
C LYS A 117 36.08 -13.62 -1.42
N GLU A 118 35.60 -12.46 -1.89
CA GLU A 118 34.21 -12.29 -2.34
C GLU A 118 33.89 -13.24 -3.52
N LYS A 119 34.75 -13.30 -4.54
CA LYS A 119 34.54 -14.24 -5.65
C LYS A 119 34.54 -15.70 -5.20
N LEU A 120 35.45 -16.08 -4.31
CA LEU A 120 35.51 -17.43 -3.78
C LEU A 120 34.25 -17.77 -2.96
N ALA A 121 33.81 -16.85 -2.10
CA ALA A 121 32.57 -16.96 -1.34
C ALA A 121 31.35 -17.14 -2.26
N LYS A 122 31.29 -16.39 -3.37
CA LYS A 122 30.23 -16.53 -4.38
C LYS A 122 30.21 -17.91 -5.02
N ILE A 123 31.37 -18.45 -5.38
CA ILE A 123 31.48 -19.80 -5.96
C ILE A 123 31.06 -20.89 -4.96
N TYR A 124 31.38 -20.73 -3.68
CA TYR A 124 30.93 -21.64 -2.62
C TYR A 124 29.42 -21.53 -2.35
N GLU A 125 28.86 -20.33 -2.43
CA GLU A 125 27.42 -20.09 -2.32
C GLU A 125 26.65 -20.75 -3.47
N ASP A 126 27.10 -20.57 -4.71
CA ASP A 126 26.50 -21.21 -5.88
C ASP A 126 26.59 -22.75 -5.82
N ALA A 127 27.57 -23.29 -5.08
CA ALA A 127 27.70 -24.71 -4.79
C ALA A 127 26.90 -25.20 -3.56
N CYS A 128 26.11 -24.33 -2.91
CA CYS A 128 25.35 -24.61 -1.68
C CYS A 128 26.23 -25.03 -0.47
N GLU A 129 27.50 -24.61 -0.43
CA GLU A 129 28.44 -24.92 0.65
C GLU A 129 28.53 -23.77 1.67
N HIS A 130 27.40 -23.46 2.32
CA HIS A 130 27.24 -22.27 3.17
C HIS A 130 28.28 -22.14 4.30
N HIS A 131 28.75 -23.26 4.87
CA HIS A 131 29.75 -23.25 5.94
C HIS A 131 31.09 -22.63 5.50
N GLN A 132 31.52 -22.91 4.26
CA GLN A 132 32.77 -22.35 3.74
C GLN A 132 32.61 -20.88 3.38
N VAL A 133 31.44 -20.48 2.86
CA VAL A 133 31.10 -19.08 2.59
C VAL A 133 31.27 -18.23 3.84
N VAL A 134 30.63 -18.63 4.95
CA VAL A 134 30.75 -17.92 6.22
C VAL A 134 32.22 -17.82 6.64
N LYS A 135 32.96 -18.94 6.64
CA LYS A 135 34.38 -18.94 7.04
C LYS A 135 35.22 -17.96 6.22
N ILE A 136 35.06 -17.95 4.89
CA ILE A 136 35.81 -17.05 3.99
C ILE A 136 35.45 -15.58 4.24
N LEU A 137 34.17 -15.28 4.46
CA LEU A 137 33.71 -13.92 4.73
C LEU A 137 34.10 -13.44 6.13
N GLN A 138 34.17 -14.32 7.13
CA GLN A 138 34.69 -14.01 8.47
C GLN A 138 36.17 -13.65 8.45
N ASP A 139 36.94 -14.27 7.55
CA ASP A 139 38.36 -13.94 7.36
C ASP A 139 38.57 -12.55 6.74
N ILE A 140 37.51 -11.85 6.30
CA ILE A 140 37.59 -10.44 5.89
C ILE A 140 37.57 -9.60 7.17
N THR A 141 38.72 -9.03 7.55
CA THR A 141 38.81 -8.20 8.75
C THR A 141 38.24 -6.81 8.49
N LEU A 142 36.93 -6.68 8.71
CA LEU A 142 36.15 -5.44 8.50
C LEU A 142 36.40 -4.36 9.57
N GLU A 143 36.87 -4.76 10.75
CA GLU A 143 37.14 -3.89 11.91
C GLU A 143 38.66 -3.73 12.14
N SER A 144 39.41 -3.43 11.08
CA SER A 144 40.85 -3.17 11.18
C SER A 144 41.13 -1.71 11.57
N SER A 145 42.15 -1.45 12.38
CA SER A 145 42.62 -0.09 12.67
C SER A 145 43.35 0.57 11.48
N GLU A 146 43.75 -0.24 10.50
CA GLU A 146 44.59 0.18 9.38
C GLU A 146 43.78 0.68 8.17
N TRP A 147 42.53 0.21 8.02
CA TRP A 147 41.67 0.55 6.89
C TRP A 147 40.21 0.75 7.32
N VAL A 148 39.61 1.85 6.89
CA VAL A 148 38.22 2.21 7.23
C VAL A 148 37.31 1.89 6.04
N PHE A 149 36.55 0.80 6.15
CA PHE A 149 35.51 0.46 5.17
C PHE A 149 34.30 1.39 5.31
N SER A 150 33.63 1.68 4.19
CA SER A 150 32.32 2.34 4.22
C SER A 150 31.31 1.43 4.91
N ASP A 151 30.36 2.05 5.62
CA ASP A 151 29.32 1.28 6.33
C ASP A 151 28.44 0.50 5.37
N ASN A 152 28.22 1.01 4.14
CA ASN A 152 27.57 0.28 3.06
C ASN A 152 28.29 -1.04 2.69
N TYR A 153 29.62 -1.03 2.62
CA TYR A 153 30.40 -2.23 2.32
C TYR A 153 30.37 -3.22 3.49
N LYS A 154 30.49 -2.75 4.73
CA LYS A 154 30.36 -3.60 5.93
C LYS A 154 28.98 -4.26 5.97
N LEU A 155 27.92 -3.49 5.73
CA LEU A 155 26.55 -3.99 5.69
C LEU A 155 26.36 -5.07 4.61
N LYS A 156 26.90 -4.86 3.40
CA LYS A 156 26.88 -5.86 2.32
C LYS A 156 27.45 -7.20 2.78
N ILE A 157 28.64 -7.20 3.41
CA ILE A 157 29.28 -8.43 3.89
C ILE A 157 28.51 -9.05 5.06
N TYR A 158 28.04 -8.25 6.02
CA TYR A 158 27.27 -8.77 7.14
C TYR A 158 25.94 -9.39 6.71
N VAL A 159 25.19 -8.76 5.79
CA VAL A 159 23.96 -9.34 5.23
C VAL A 159 24.26 -10.66 4.53
N TRP A 160 25.37 -10.75 3.79
CA TRP A 160 25.77 -11.98 3.10
C TRP A 160 26.11 -13.13 4.07
N ILE A 161 26.84 -12.81 5.15
CA ILE A 161 27.11 -13.76 6.25
C ILE A 161 25.80 -14.23 6.88
N LEU A 162 24.89 -13.30 7.21
CA LEU A 162 23.61 -13.61 7.85
C LEU A 162 22.71 -14.49 6.97
N GLN A 163 22.68 -14.26 5.66
CA GLN A 163 21.95 -15.12 4.71
C GLN A 163 22.46 -16.56 4.70
N ASN A 164 23.78 -16.76 4.74
CA ASN A 164 24.35 -18.10 4.79
C ASN A 164 24.19 -18.75 6.17
N LEU A 165 24.25 -17.97 7.25
CA LEU A 165 23.98 -18.45 8.61
C LEU A 165 22.52 -18.92 8.80
N LEU A 166 21.56 -18.34 8.07
CA LEU A 166 20.17 -18.82 8.04
C LEU A 166 20.04 -20.26 7.54
N GLU A 167 20.87 -20.68 6.59
CA GLU A 167 20.84 -22.04 6.05
C GLU A 167 21.64 -23.04 6.91
N ILE A 168 22.60 -22.54 7.68
CA ILE A 168 23.37 -23.35 8.65
C ILE A 168 22.59 -23.55 9.97
N GLU A 169 21.56 -22.73 10.23
CA GLU A 169 20.76 -22.74 11.47
C GLU A 169 21.58 -22.46 12.75
N ASN A 170 22.65 -21.65 12.63
CA ASN A 170 23.48 -21.25 13.77
C ASN A 170 23.01 -19.89 14.35
N ALA A 171 22.18 -19.95 15.40
CA ALA A 171 21.59 -18.78 16.03
C ALA A 171 22.59 -17.87 16.76
N ASP A 172 23.61 -18.44 17.40
CA ASP A 172 24.58 -17.67 18.21
C ASP A 172 25.44 -16.75 17.33
N LEU A 173 25.98 -17.29 16.24
CA LEU A 173 26.73 -16.51 15.26
C LEU A 173 25.82 -15.51 14.55
N PHE A 174 24.58 -15.91 14.22
CA PHE A 174 23.63 -15.01 13.56
C PHE A 174 23.38 -13.75 14.40
N ASN A 175 23.04 -13.91 15.68
CA ASN A 175 22.79 -12.78 16.58
C ASN A 175 24.02 -11.87 16.71
N THR A 176 25.22 -12.46 16.80
CA THR A 176 26.48 -11.71 16.89
C THR A 176 26.69 -10.82 15.66
N TYR A 177 26.52 -11.34 14.45
CA TYR A 177 26.67 -10.54 13.21
C TYR A 177 25.50 -9.58 13.00
N PHE A 178 24.30 -9.92 13.47
CA PHE A 178 23.15 -9.04 13.38
C PHE A 178 23.29 -7.81 14.27
N GLU A 179 23.80 -7.97 15.49
CA GLU A 179 24.15 -6.86 16.38
C GLU A 179 25.19 -5.93 15.74
N LYS A 180 26.24 -6.51 15.12
CA LYS A 180 27.25 -5.73 14.39
C LYS A 180 26.67 -4.95 13.22
N ALA A 181 25.77 -5.55 12.44
CA ALA A 181 25.08 -4.88 11.35
C ALA A 181 24.17 -3.76 11.84
N SER A 182 23.47 -3.97 12.97
CA SER A 182 22.54 -3.01 13.57
C SER A 182 23.23 -1.78 14.19
N CYS A 183 24.52 -1.89 14.52
CA CYS A 183 25.33 -0.79 15.05
C CYS A 183 25.87 0.18 13.98
N LEU A 184 25.68 -0.13 12.69
CA LEU A 184 26.11 0.73 11.59
C LEU A 184 25.20 1.95 11.42
N ASP A 185 25.72 3.03 10.84
CA ASP A 185 24.91 4.20 10.50
C ASP A 185 24.03 3.91 9.26
N HIS A 186 22.77 3.58 9.51
CA HIS A 186 21.81 3.22 8.46
C HIS A 186 21.52 4.37 7.49
N ASP A 187 21.75 5.64 7.86
CA ASP A 187 21.51 6.78 6.95
C ASP A 187 22.52 6.84 5.80
N THR A 188 23.65 6.16 5.94
CA THR A 188 24.73 6.11 4.93
C THR A 188 24.67 4.86 4.05
N CYS A 189 23.74 3.94 4.32
CA CYS A 189 23.63 2.65 3.68
C CYS A 189 22.59 2.64 2.56
N ASP A 190 22.78 1.75 1.58
CA ASP A 190 21.83 1.54 0.49
C ASP A 190 20.47 1.02 1.03
N PRO A 191 19.34 1.66 0.69
CA PRO A 191 18.00 1.18 1.05
C PRO A 191 17.74 -0.29 0.69
N GLU A 192 18.32 -0.80 -0.40
CA GLU A 192 18.16 -2.21 -0.81
C GLU A 192 18.85 -3.17 0.17
N LEU A 193 20.05 -2.82 0.64
CA LEU A 193 20.77 -3.62 1.64
C LEU A 193 20.09 -3.59 3.01
N LEU A 194 19.55 -2.44 3.41
CA LEU A 194 18.75 -2.31 4.62
C LEU A 194 17.47 -3.14 4.56
N PHE A 195 16.83 -3.20 3.38
CA PHE A 195 15.70 -4.10 3.13
C PHE A 195 16.11 -5.57 3.31
N HIS A 196 17.23 -5.99 2.72
CA HIS A 196 17.73 -7.36 2.88
C HIS A 196 18.07 -7.70 4.34
N LEU A 197 18.65 -6.78 5.10
CA LEU A 197 18.91 -6.97 6.53
C LEU A 197 17.60 -7.26 7.30
N LYS A 198 16.56 -6.45 7.07
CA LYS A 198 15.24 -6.65 7.71
C LYS A 198 14.58 -7.96 7.28
N LEU A 199 14.69 -8.34 6.00
CA LEU A 199 14.16 -9.60 5.48
C LEU A 199 14.83 -10.82 6.12
N VAL A 200 16.16 -10.77 6.24
CA VAL A 200 16.96 -11.82 6.86
C VAL A 200 16.63 -11.97 8.35
N GLN A 201 16.40 -10.85 9.05
CA GLN A 201 15.90 -10.85 10.43
C GLN A 201 14.52 -11.52 10.53
N ALA A 202 13.57 -11.16 9.66
CA ALA A 202 12.22 -11.74 9.66
C ALA A 202 12.27 -13.27 9.45
N LYS A 203 13.07 -13.73 8.48
CA LYS A 203 13.28 -15.16 8.20
C LYS A 203 13.94 -15.89 9.37
N PHE A 204 14.90 -15.27 10.05
CA PHE A 204 15.56 -15.86 11.22
C PHE A 204 14.56 -16.08 12.36
N LEU A 205 13.74 -15.07 12.65
CA LEU A 205 12.73 -15.14 13.71
C LEU A 205 11.67 -16.21 13.41
N ASP A 206 11.27 -16.36 12.14
CA ASP A 206 10.34 -17.41 11.68
C ASP A 206 10.95 -18.82 11.86
N LYS A 207 12.17 -19.04 11.39
CA LYS A 207 12.90 -20.31 11.60
C LYS A 207 13.15 -20.61 13.09
N SER A 208 13.37 -19.59 13.91
CA SER A 208 13.59 -19.71 15.36
C SER A 208 12.29 -19.87 16.17
N HIS A 209 11.13 -19.99 15.51
CA HIS A 209 9.80 -20.12 16.12
C HIS A 209 9.36 -18.93 16.98
N ASN A 210 9.99 -17.76 16.81
CA ASN A 210 9.54 -16.50 17.40
C ASN A 210 8.52 -15.83 16.47
N PHE A 211 7.38 -16.51 16.28
CA PHE A 211 6.39 -16.16 15.27
C PHE A 211 5.75 -14.78 15.46
N LEU A 212 5.63 -14.31 16.71
CA LEU A 212 5.04 -13.01 17.01
C LEU A 212 5.90 -11.86 16.45
N GLU A 213 7.21 -11.89 16.73
CA GLU A 213 8.14 -10.88 16.23
C GLU A 213 8.40 -11.05 14.73
N ALA A 214 8.47 -12.31 14.24
CA ALA A 214 8.56 -12.59 12.81
C ALA A 214 7.39 -11.96 12.02
N SER A 215 6.15 -12.12 12.53
CA SER A 215 4.96 -11.56 11.92
C SER A 215 5.02 -10.03 11.81
N LYS A 216 5.43 -9.35 12.89
CA LYS A 216 5.62 -7.89 12.88
C LYS A 216 6.66 -7.48 11.84
N LYS A 217 7.81 -8.17 11.78
CA LYS A 217 8.87 -7.86 10.82
C LYS A 217 8.46 -8.08 9.38
N TYR A 218 7.74 -9.16 9.07
CA TYR A 218 7.19 -9.36 7.74
C TYR A 218 6.19 -8.26 7.36
N PHE A 219 5.33 -7.85 8.28
CA PHE A 219 4.39 -6.76 8.04
C PHE A 219 5.08 -5.40 7.86
N GLU A 220 6.11 -5.09 8.65
CA GLU A 220 6.95 -3.89 8.46
C GLU A 220 7.55 -3.81 7.06
N LEU A 221 7.89 -4.96 6.43
CA LEU A 221 8.40 -4.99 5.06
C LEU A 221 7.33 -4.60 4.03
N THR A 222 6.06 -4.92 4.27
CA THR A 222 4.95 -4.62 3.32
C THR A 222 4.64 -3.13 3.18
N VAL A 223 5.13 -2.30 4.11
CA VAL A 223 4.90 -0.84 4.12
C VAL A 223 6.01 -0.09 3.37
N LEU A 224 7.10 -0.76 2.98
CA LEU A 224 8.24 -0.12 2.31
C LEU A 224 7.94 0.13 0.82
N GLU A 225 8.34 1.28 0.28
CA GLU A 225 8.06 1.68 -1.11
C GLU A 225 8.82 0.87 -2.18
N CYS A 226 9.85 0.09 -1.78
CA CYS A 226 10.80 -0.54 -2.68
C CYS A 226 10.44 -1.98 -3.13
N ILE A 227 9.21 -2.45 -2.91
CA ILE A 227 8.82 -3.85 -3.20
C ILE A 227 7.85 -3.98 -4.38
N SER A 228 8.02 -5.06 -5.14
CA SER A 228 7.06 -5.44 -6.19
C SER A 228 5.77 -6.00 -5.59
N GLU A 229 4.67 -5.95 -6.34
CA GLU A 229 3.37 -6.48 -5.92
C GLU A 229 3.42 -7.99 -5.56
N MET A 230 4.24 -8.76 -6.29
CA MET A 230 4.42 -10.19 -6.01
C MET A 230 5.12 -10.43 -4.66
N GLN A 231 6.18 -9.66 -4.37
CA GLN A 231 6.89 -9.74 -3.09
C GLN A 231 6.01 -9.23 -1.93
N TRP A 232 5.21 -8.20 -2.17
CA TRP A 232 4.27 -7.67 -1.21
C TRP A 232 3.28 -8.75 -0.75
N LEU A 233 2.69 -9.49 -1.70
CA LEU A 233 1.80 -10.62 -1.40
C LEU A 233 2.53 -11.74 -0.62
N GLU A 234 3.76 -12.09 -1.00
CA GLU A 234 4.54 -13.13 -0.33
C GLU A 234 4.82 -12.79 1.15
N TYR A 235 5.23 -11.56 1.45
CA TYR A 235 5.52 -11.15 2.82
C TYR A 235 4.27 -10.96 3.65
N LEU A 236 3.17 -10.50 3.05
CA LEU A 236 1.89 -10.44 3.73
C LEU A 236 1.38 -11.84 4.10
N ASP A 237 1.47 -12.80 3.17
CA ASP A 237 1.13 -14.20 3.42
C ASP A 237 2.00 -14.78 4.56
N ALA A 238 3.31 -14.50 4.55
CA ALA A 238 4.22 -14.92 5.62
C ALA A 238 3.85 -14.29 6.99
N ALA A 239 3.50 -13.00 7.02
CA ALA A 239 3.09 -12.31 8.23
C ALA A 239 1.81 -12.92 8.83
N VAL A 240 0.83 -13.26 7.97
CA VAL A 240 -0.44 -13.88 8.37
C VAL A 240 -0.24 -15.32 8.86
N ILE A 241 0.62 -16.10 8.22
CA ILE A 241 0.96 -17.45 8.67
C ILE A 241 1.64 -17.39 10.05
N CYS A 242 2.64 -16.52 10.23
CA CYS A 242 3.33 -16.37 11.52
C CYS A 242 2.37 -15.96 12.63
N ILE A 243 1.42 -15.05 12.38
CA ILE A 243 0.45 -14.68 13.43
C ILE A 243 -0.58 -15.77 13.71
N ALA A 244 -0.86 -16.65 12.74
CA ALA A 244 -1.70 -17.83 12.94
C ALA A 244 -1.02 -18.87 13.83
N LEU A 245 0.31 -19.03 13.73
CA LEU A 245 1.14 -19.94 14.53
C LEU A 245 1.41 -19.45 15.96
N CYS A 246 1.20 -18.15 16.23
CA CYS A 246 1.49 -17.57 17.53
C CYS A 246 0.43 -17.95 18.59
N PRO A 247 0.79 -18.31 19.84
CA PRO A 247 -0.18 -18.54 20.91
C PRO A 247 -1.09 -17.32 21.17
N MET A 248 -2.26 -17.56 21.75
CA MET A 248 -3.17 -16.47 22.09
C MET A 248 -2.58 -15.53 23.14
N SER A 249 -2.54 -14.24 22.81
CA SER A 249 -2.12 -13.17 23.71
C SER A 249 -2.83 -11.86 23.39
N SER A 250 -2.90 -10.95 24.37
CA SER A 250 -3.43 -9.60 24.18
C SER A 250 -2.63 -8.82 23.13
N THR A 251 -1.31 -9.05 23.06
CA THR A 251 -0.42 -8.47 22.05
C THR A 251 -0.77 -8.97 20.64
N ARG A 252 -0.98 -10.29 20.47
CA ARG A 252 -1.41 -10.88 19.20
C ARG A 252 -2.73 -10.27 18.71
N SER A 253 -3.70 -10.11 19.61
CA SER A 253 -5.02 -9.52 19.26
C SER A 253 -4.90 -8.09 18.75
N LYS A 254 -4.03 -7.26 19.38
CA LYS A 254 -3.80 -5.88 18.91
C LYS A 254 -3.18 -5.84 17.51
N ILE A 255 -2.20 -6.70 17.25
CA ILE A 255 -1.53 -6.77 15.95
C ILE A 255 -2.52 -7.24 14.86
N LEU A 256 -3.38 -8.22 15.17
CA LEU A 256 -4.42 -8.68 14.25
C LEU A 256 -5.39 -7.56 13.84
N SER A 257 -5.80 -6.70 14.78
CA SER A 257 -6.62 -5.53 14.44
C SER A 257 -5.90 -4.58 13.50
N THR A 258 -4.62 -4.27 13.78
CA THR A 258 -3.80 -3.43 12.89
C THR A 258 -3.63 -4.05 11.51
N PHE A 259 -3.43 -5.37 11.41
CA PHE A 259 -3.29 -6.05 10.12
C PHE A 259 -4.60 -5.99 9.33
N TYR A 260 -5.73 -6.29 9.98
CA TYR A 260 -7.03 -6.26 9.33
C TYR A 260 -7.39 -4.86 8.82
N GLU A 261 -7.16 -3.81 9.61
CA GLU A 261 -7.42 -2.42 9.20
C GLU A 261 -6.61 -1.98 7.96
N ASN A 262 -5.38 -2.49 7.81
CA ASN A 262 -4.53 -2.16 6.67
C ASN A 262 -4.75 -3.05 5.43
N CYS A 263 -5.30 -4.26 5.61
CA CYS A 263 -5.34 -5.28 4.55
C CYS A 263 -6.77 -5.73 4.16
N ASN A 264 -7.82 -5.26 4.84
CA ASN A 264 -9.22 -5.67 4.60
C ASN A 264 -9.74 -5.46 3.16
N PHE A 265 -9.10 -4.61 2.35
CA PHE A 265 -9.49 -4.38 0.96
C PHE A 265 -8.70 -5.22 -0.06
N VAL A 266 -7.76 -6.05 0.39
CA VAL A 266 -6.84 -6.79 -0.48
C VAL A 266 -7.18 -8.28 -0.50
N ASN A 267 -7.39 -8.82 -1.71
CA ASN A 267 -7.63 -10.24 -1.91
C ASN A 267 -6.30 -10.99 -2.10
N PHE A 268 -5.88 -11.73 -1.08
CA PHE A 268 -4.67 -12.55 -1.09
C PHE A 268 -4.94 -13.94 -0.51
N SER A 269 -4.07 -14.91 -0.78
CA SER A 269 -4.31 -16.35 -0.56
C SER A 269 -4.74 -16.69 0.87
N ASN A 270 -4.22 -15.98 1.87
CA ASN A 270 -4.50 -16.23 3.29
C ASN A 270 -5.39 -15.16 3.93
N CYS A 271 -6.09 -14.33 3.15
CA CYS A 271 -6.98 -13.29 3.66
C CYS A 271 -8.09 -13.86 4.56
N PHE A 272 -8.62 -15.04 4.22
CA PHE A 272 -9.61 -15.74 5.03
C PHE A 272 -9.09 -16.11 6.43
N ILE A 273 -7.79 -16.42 6.57
CA ILE A 273 -7.16 -16.74 7.86
C ILE A 273 -7.18 -15.49 8.74
N LEU A 274 -6.78 -14.35 8.18
CA LEU A 274 -6.76 -13.07 8.89
C LEU A 274 -8.18 -12.67 9.34
N GLU A 275 -9.17 -12.81 8.45
CA GLU A 275 -10.58 -12.53 8.76
C GLU A 275 -11.07 -13.43 9.92
N LYS A 276 -10.83 -14.74 9.84
CA LYS A 276 -11.27 -15.69 10.88
C LYS A 276 -10.58 -15.45 12.22
N LEU A 277 -9.29 -15.14 12.21
CA LEU A 277 -8.56 -14.80 13.43
C LEU A 277 -9.08 -13.51 14.06
N HIS A 278 -9.28 -12.46 13.26
CA HIS A 278 -9.74 -11.15 13.74
C HIS A 278 -11.16 -11.21 14.33
N PHE A 279 -12.11 -11.83 13.62
CA PHE A 279 -13.51 -11.93 14.06
C PHE A 279 -13.78 -13.12 14.99
N ARG A 280 -12.75 -13.88 15.39
CA ARG A 280 -12.89 -15.09 16.21
C ARG A 280 -13.91 -16.07 15.64
N LYS A 281 -13.76 -16.38 14.35
CA LYS A 281 -14.53 -17.43 13.67
C LYS A 281 -13.80 -18.77 13.81
N VAL A 282 -14.56 -19.86 13.79
CA VAL A 282 -14.03 -21.23 13.86
C VAL A 282 -13.34 -21.61 12.54
N PHE A 283 -12.17 -22.24 12.66
CA PHE A 283 -11.49 -22.96 11.57
C PHE A 283 -11.98 -24.39 11.53
N PHE A 284 -12.49 -24.82 10.38
CA PHE A 284 -12.96 -26.19 10.19
C PHE A 284 -11.81 -27.13 9.83
N PRO A 285 -11.92 -28.45 10.13
CA PRO A 285 -10.83 -29.40 9.92
C PRO A 285 -10.26 -29.40 8.49
N ASP A 286 -11.12 -29.32 7.47
CA ASP A 286 -10.68 -29.28 6.06
C ASP A 286 -9.77 -28.07 5.75
N GLU A 287 -10.08 -26.91 6.34
CA GLU A 287 -9.30 -25.68 6.17
C GLU A 287 -7.96 -25.80 6.90
N VAL A 288 -7.96 -26.40 8.09
CA VAL A 288 -6.75 -26.63 8.89
C VAL A 288 -5.79 -27.55 8.14
N GLU A 289 -6.30 -28.63 7.55
CA GLU A 289 -5.50 -29.52 6.71
C GLU A 289 -4.91 -28.80 5.49
N GLU A 290 -5.71 -27.96 4.82
CA GLU A 290 -5.23 -27.19 3.67
C GLU A 290 -4.09 -26.23 4.06
N ILE A 291 -4.25 -25.51 5.16
CA ILE A 291 -3.21 -24.60 5.67
C ILE A 291 -1.96 -25.39 6.03
N GLN A 292 -2.11 -26.50 6.75
CA GLN A 292 -0.98 -27.32 7.21
C GLN A 292 -0.15 -27.89 6.04
N ARG A 293 -0.78 -28.23 4.91
CA ARG A 293 -0.09 -28.66 3.68
C ARG A 293 0.72 -27.54 3.03
N ARG A 294 0.36 -26.27 3.26
CA ARG A 294 1.05 -25.08 2.72
C ARG A 294 2.14 -24.55 3.64
N LEU A 295 2.17 -24.97 4.91
CA LEU A 295 3.21 -24.57 5.86
C LEU A 295 4.57 -25.14 5.48
N LYS A 296 5.63 -24.40 5.81
CA LYS A 296 7.01 -24.84 5.56
C LYS A 296 7.38 -25.97 6.53
N PRO A 297 8.32 -26.87 6.17
CA PRO A 297 8.69 -28.00 7.03
C PRO A 297 9.10 -27.59 8.45
N TYR A 298 9.86 -26.51 8.60
CA TYR A 298 10.27 -25.99 9.91
C TYR A 298 9.13 -25.36 10.73
N GLN A 299 7.98 -25.05 10.12
CA GLN A 299 6.81 -24.52 10.83
C GLN A 299 5.90 -25.65 11.35
N ASN A 300 6.00 -26.85 10.75
CA ASN A 300 5.25 -28.05 11.15
C ASN A 300 5.97 -28.81 12.27
N ILE A 301 6.09 -28.18 13.44
CA ILE A 301 6.68 -28.81 14.62
C ILE A 301 5.66 -29.73 15.26
N GLU A 302 5.98 -31.03 15.30
CA GLU A 302 5.19 -32.03 16.02
C GLU A 302 5.48 -31.98 17.53
N LEU A 303 4.42 -32.04 18.32
CA LEU A 303 4.43 -32.09 19.78
C LEU A 303 4.38 -33.54 20.28
N GLU A 304 4.60 -33.75 21.58
CA GLU A 304 4.60 -35.08 22.21
C GLU A 304 3.26 -35.82 22.09
N ASP A 305 2.15 -35.08 21.91
CA ASP A 305 0.80 -35.61 21.73
C ASP A 305 0.47 -35.97 20.27
N GLY A 306 1.44 -35.82 19.35
CA GLY A 306 1.26 -36.04 17.91
C GLY A 306 0.54 -34.91 17.17
N THR A 307 0.20 -33.81 17.86
CA THR A 307 -0.37 -32.61 17.23
C THR A 307 0.74 -31.65 16.80
N THR A 308 0.46 -30.72 15.88
CA THR A 308 1.40 -29.66 15.52
C THR A 308 1.19 -28.42 16.37
N VAL A 309 2.23 -27.57 16.50
CA VAL A 309 2.11 -26.24 17.16
C VAL A 309 0.98 -25.39 16.53
N PHE A 310 0.80 -25.50 15.22
CA PHE A 310 -0.31 -24.87 14.51
C PHE A 310 -1.66 -25.43 14.99
N MET A 311 -1.81 -26.76 14.99
CA MET A 311 -3.06 -27.43 15.39
C MET A 311 -3.45 -27.05 16.82
N ARG A 312 -2.49 -27.06 17.75
CA ARG A 312 -2.73 -26.60 19.12
C ARG A 312 -3.25 -25.16 19.18
N THR A 313 -2.63 -24.26 18.43
CA THR A 313 -3.03 -22.85 18.39
C THR A 313 -4.43 -22.67 17.82
N VAL A 314 -4.79 -23.46 16.80
CA VAL A 314 -6.12 -23.47 16.19
C VAL A 314 -7.17 -24.05 17.14
N ILE A 315 -6.87 -25.14 17.85
CA ILE A 315 -7.77 -25.72 18.85
C ILE A 315 -8.08 -24.70 19.94
N GLU A 316 -7.05 -24.05 20.50
CA GLU A 316 -7.21 -23.00 21.53
C GLU A 316 -8.05 -21.83 20.99
N HIS A 317 -7.82 -21.38 19.75
CA HIS A 317 -8.61 -20.33 19.09
C HIS A 317 -10.07 -20.75 18.88
N ASN A 318 -10.30 -21.96 18.38
CA ASN A 318 -11.63 -22.48 18.10
C ASN A 318 -12.43 -22.67 19.38
N LEU A 319 -11.84 -23.17 20.47
CA LEU A 319 -12.49 -23.31 21.77
C LEU A 319 -13.00 -21.96 22.30
N LEU A 320 -12.19 -20.91 22.19
CA LEU A 320 -12.60 -19.55 22.57
C LEU A 320 -13.71 -19.01 21.65
N SER A 321 -13.61 -19.27 20.36
CA SER A 321 -14.60 -18.85 19.36
C SER A 321 -15.95 -19.54 19.61
N ILE A 322 -15.94 -20.84 19.92
CA ILE A 322 -17.12 -21.64 20.28
C ILE A 322 -17.70 -21.13 21.60
N GLY A 323 -16.88 -20.87 22.61
CA GLY A 323 -17.34 -20.34 23.90
C GLY A 323 -17.96 -18.93 23.84
N ASN A 324 -17.72 -18.18 22.76
CA ASN A 324 -18.40 -16.90 22.49
C ASN A 324 -19.77 -17.07 21.82
N VAL A 325 -20.06 -18.22 21.22
CA VAL A 325 -21.27 -18.48 20.43
C VAL A 325 -22.23 -19.40 21.18
N TYR A 326 -21.71 -20.42 21.86
CA TYR A 326 -22.50 -21.45 22.54
C TYR A 326 -22.58 -21.19 24.04
N TYR A 327 -23.77 -21.45 24.61
CA TYR A 327 -23.92 -21.53 26.06
C TYR A 327 -23.37 -22.84 26.61
N ASN A 328 -23.67 -23.94 25.92
CA ASN A 328 -23.16 -25.26 26.24
C ASN A 328 -22.97 -26.10 24.97
N ILE A 329 -22.13 -27.13 25.08
CA ILE A 329 -21.85 -28.06 23.98
C ILE A 329 -21.42 -29.42 24.55
N GLY A 330 -21.80 -30.52 23.89
CA GLY A 330 -21.31 -31.86 24.22
C GLY A 330 -19.89 -32.10 23.74
N PHE A 331 -19.14 -32.95 24.45
CA PHE A 331 -17.77 -33.25 24.05
C PHE A 331 -17.67 -33.99 22.70
N SER A 332 -18.69 -34.76 22.31
CA SER A 332 -18.78 -35.37 20.98
C SER A 332 -18.83 -34.34 19.86
N GLU A 333 -19.75 -33.39 19.96
CA GLU A 333 -19.97 -32.32 18.98
C GLU A 333 -18.80 -31.33 18.98
N LEU A 334 -18.25 -31.04 20.17
CA LEU A 334 -17.06 -30.21 20.30
C LEU A 334 -15.85 -30.83 19.61
N ALA A 335 -15.64 -32.14 19.79
CA ALA A 335 -14.55 -32.87 19.16
C ALA A 335 -14.70 -32.89 17.62
N GLU A 336 -15.92 -33.05 17.11
CA GLU A 336 -16.21 -32.97 15.67
C GLU A 336 -15.88 -31.58 15.09
N LEU A 337 -16.29 -30.51 15.77
CA LEU A 337 -16.00 -29.13 15.34
C LEU A 337 -14.51 -28.79 15.37
N LEU A 338 -13.76 -29.37 16.30
CA LEU A 338 -12.32 -29.18 16.45
C LEU A 338 -11.49 -30.13 15.57
N GLY A 339 -12.10 -31.20 15.03
CA GLY A 339 -11.40 -32.21 14.25
C GLY A 339 -10.43 -33.07 15.08
N ILE A 340 -10.75 -33.32 16.36
CA ILE A 340 -9.90 -34.08 17.31
C ILE A 340 -10.71 -35.19 17.99
N SER A 341 -10.03 -36.05 18.77
CA SER A 341 -10.71 -37.05 19.60
C SER A 341 -11.43 -36.40 20.78
N VAL A 342 -12.45 -37.08 21.30
CA VAL A 342 -13.23 -36.63 22.47
C VAL A 342 -12.32 -36.46 23.70
N GLU A 343 -11.37 -37.38 23.91
CA GLU A 343 -10.40 -37.32 25.00
C GLU A 343 -9.51 -36.07 24.88
N MET A 344 -8.98 -35.77 23.68
CA MET A 344 -8.20 -34.55 23.46
C MET A 344 -9.04 -33.29 23.66
N ALA A 345 -10.29 -33.27 23.20
CA ALA A 345 -11.18 -32.12 23.40
C ALA A 345 -11.42 -31.85 24.89
N GLN A 346 -11.59 -32.91 25.70
CA GLN A 346 -11.70 -32.81 27.16
C GLN A 346 -10.42 -32.24 27.78
N ASP A 347 -9.26 -32.79 27.43
CA ASP A 347 -7.96 -32.38 27.98
C ASP A 347 -7.63 -30.92 27.63
N TYR A 348 -7.80 -30.51 26.37
CA TYR A 348 -7.56 -29.13 25.94
C TYR A 348 -8.53 -28.15 26.62
N THR A 349 -9.81 -28.51 26.73
CA THR A 349 -10.80 -27.67 27.44
C THR A 349 -10.44 -27.52 28.91
N ALA A 350 -10.10 -28.60 29.60
CA ALA A 350 -9.71 -28.58 31.00
C ALA A 350 -8.45 -27.73 31.24
N LYS A 351 -7.44 -27.87 30.38
CA LYS A 351 -6.19 -27.11 30.43
C LYS A 351 -6.41 -25.61 30.24
N MET A 352 -7.28 -25.20 29.32
CA MET A 352 -7.61 -23.78 29.11
C MET A 352 -8.39 -23.18 30.27
N ILE A 353 -9.26 -23.96 30.91
CA ILE A 353 -9.96 -23.53 32.14
C ILE A 353 -8.97 -23.36 33.29
N GLU A 354 -8.06 -24.32 33.49
CA GLU A 354 -7.03 -24.26 34.53
C GLU A 354 -6.10 -23.04 34.37
N GLN A 355 -5.72 -22.73 33.13
CA GLN A 355 -4.91 -21.55 32.79
C GLN A 355 -5.68 -20.22 32.92
N GLY A 356 -7.00 -20.27 33.11
CA GLY A 356 -7.86 -19.10 33.14
C GLY A 356 -8.02 -18.39 31.79
N SER A 357 -7.63 -19.03 30.68
CA SER A 357 -7.79 -18.49 29.33
C SER A 357 -9.21 -18.71 28.79
N LEU A 358 -9.91 -19.75 29.27
CA LEU A 358 -11.30 -20.06 28.95
C LEU A 358 -12.17 -20.01 30.21
N SER A 359 -13.22 -19.20 30.21
CA SER A 359 -14.23 -19.18 31.29
C SER A 359 -15.33 -20.19 31.00
N ALA A 360 -15.17 -21.40 31.52
CA ALA A 360 -16.13 -22.49 31.37
C ALA A 360 -16.08 -23.47 32.54
N LYS A 361 -17.10 -24.32 32.65
CA LYS A 361 -17.22 -25.43 33.59
C LYS A 361 -17.47 -26.72 32.83
N ILE A 362 -16.88 -27.82 33.32
CA ILE A 362 -17.06 -29.15 32.75
C ILE A 362 -18.04 -29.94 33.62
N ASP A 363 -19.12 -30.44 33.03
CA ASP A 363 -19.99 -31.44 33.63
C ASP A 363 -19.63 -32.83 33.09
N HIS A 364 -18.88 -33.59 33.89
CA HIS A 364 -18.45 -34.94 33.53
C HIS A 364 -19.60 -35.96 33.52
N ILE A 365 -20.71 -35.72 34.22
CA ILE A 365 -21.83 -36.67 34.26
C ILE A 365 -22.64 -36.56 32.96
N SER A 366 -22.88 -35.32 32.53
CA SER A 366 -23.65 -35.04 31.32
C SER A 366 -22.78 -34.98 30.06
N GLU A 367 -21.45 -35.05 30.19
CA GLU A 367 -20.46 -34.90 29.11
C GLU A 367 -20.59 -33.56 28.35
N LEU A 368 -20.85 -32.48 29.09
CA LEU A 368 -21.07 -31.14 28.56
C LEU A 368 -20.02 -30.13 29.06
N VAL A 369 -19.71 -29.15 28.21
CA VAL A 369 -19.01 -27.91 28.57
C VAL A 369 -20.04 -26.80 28.71
N LEU A 370 -20.00 -26.06 29.82
CA LEU A 370 -20.87 -24.92 30.13
C LEU A 370 -20.01 -23.65 30.11
N PHE A 371 -20.23 -22.75 29.15
CA PHE A 371 -19.47 -21.50 29.06
C PHE A 371 -20.07 -20.41 29.94
N ASP A 372 -19.22 -19.64 30.63
CA ASP A 372 -19.67 -18.61 31.57
C ASP A 372 -20.14 -17.31 30.88
N ASN A 373 -19.96 -17.21 29.55
CA ASN A 373 -20.22 -16.01 28.76
C ASN A 373 -21.69 -15.57 28.75
N ILE A 374 -22.61 -16.41 29.22
CA ILE A 374 -24.04 -16.11 29.27
C ILE A 374 -24.55 -16.60 30.63
N ASN A 375 -25.00 -15.68 31.49
CA ASN A 375 -25.84 -15.97 32.66
C ASN A 375 -25.22 -16.68 33.89
N GLN A 376 -24.16 -16.14 34.50
CA GLN A 376 -23.78 -16.60 35.85
C GLN A 376 -23.76 -15.53 36.96
N ASN A 377 -24.02 -14.26 36.66
CA ASN A 377 -24.15 -13.23 37.70
C ASN A 377 -25.38 -12.34 37.46
N CYS A 378 -26.29 -12.23 38.42
CA CYS A 378 -27.43 -11.30 38.37
C CYS A 378 -27.02 -9.82 38.20
N LYS A 379 -25.76 -9.46 38.48
CA LYS A 379 -25.20 -8.13 38.12
C LYS A 379 -24.96 -7.97 36.62
N MET A 380 -24.54 -9.03 35.93
CA MET A 380 -24.28 -9.02 34.49
C MET A 380 -25.59 -8.98 33.69
N GLU A 381 -26.71 -9.50 34.20
CA GLU A 381 -28.02 -9.38 33.52
C GLU A 381 -28.46 -7.92 33.38
N MET A 382 -28.21 -7.07 34.39
CA MET A 382 -28.53 -5.64 34.32
C MET A 382 -27.58 -4.90 33.36
N GLU A 383 -26.28 -5.19 33.41
CA GLU A 383 -25.30 -4.59 32.49
C GLU A 383 -25.57 -4.98 31.03
N GLN A 384 -25.96 -6.24 30.77
CA GLN A 384 -26.38 -6.71 29.44
C GLN A 384 -27.67 -6.06 28.98
N TRP A 385 -28.62 -5.80 29.90
CA TRP A 385 -29.84 -5.06 29.58
C TRP A 385 -29.53 -3.61 29.22
N ASP A 386 -28.67 -2.94 29.98
CA ASP A 386 -28.20 -1.58 29.69
C ASP A 386 -27.45 -1.52 28.35
N ASP A 387 -26.60 -2.51 28.05
CA ASP A 387 -25.90 -2.62 26.76
C ASP A 387 -26.86 -2.87 25.60
N SER A 388 -27.93 -3.64 25.82
CA SER A 388 -28.96 -3.88 24.82
C SER A 388 -29.76 -2.60 24.52
N ILE A 389 -30.12 -1.85 25.56
CA ILE A 389 -30.74 -0.52 25.41
C ILE A 389 -29.81 0.40 24.63
N ARG A 390 -28.52 0.43 24.98
CA ARG A 390 -27.53 1.27 24.29
C ARG A 390 -27.42 0.92 22.81
N LYS A 391 -27.37 -0.37 22.46
CA LYS A 391 -27.34 -0.84 21.07
C LYS A 391 -28.56 -0.36 20.29
N ILE A 392 -29.77 -0.52 20.85
CA ILE A 392 -31.00 -0.04 20.22
C ILE A 392 -30.96 1.48 20.00
N CYS A 393 -30.52 2.24 21.01
CA CYS A 393 -30.38 3.70 20.87
C CYS A 393 -29.38 4.09 19.77
N MET A 394 -28.24 3.41 19.68
CA MET A 394 -27.24 3.63 18.62
C MET A 394 -27.79 3.29 17.23
N GLU A 395 -28.51 2.18 17.09
CA GLU A 395 -29.16 1.83 15.81
C GLU A 395 -30.24 2.84 15.41
N ILE A 396 -31.03 3.35 16.36
CA ILE A 396 -32.00 4.41 16.10
C ILE A 396 -31.30 5.69 15.64
N GLU A 397 -30.17 6.05 16.23
CA GLU A 397 -29.39 7.23 15.83
C GLU A 397 -28.75 7.08 14.45
N ASP A 398 -28.24 5.90 14.12
CA ASP A 398 -27.72 5.57 12.79
C ASP A 398 -28.83 5.59 11.72
N ILE A 399 -29.98 4.97 12.01
CA ILE A 399 -31.16 5.03 11.15
C ILE A 399 -31.64 6.47 11.00
N SER A 400 -31.72 7.24 12.09
CA SER A 400 -32.09 8.66 12.04
C SER A 400 -31.13 9.45 11.17
N SER A 401 -29.82 9.22 11.30
CA SER A 401 -28.80 9.87 10.48
C SER A 401 -28.94 9.52 9.00
N LYS A 402 -29.21 8.25 8.69
CA LYS A 402 -29.47 7.75 7.32
C LYS A 402 -30.78 8.30 6.75
N ILE A 403 -31.82 8.43 7.56
CA ILE A 403 -33.09 9.06 7.17
C ILE A 403 -32.87 10.54 6.91
N SER A 404 -32.15 11.26 7.76
CA SER A 404 -31.80 12.67 7.52
C SER A 404 -30.96 12.87 6.25
N LEU A 405 -30.16 11.88 5.87
CA LEU A 405 -29.39 11.89 4.61
C LEU A 405 -30.25 11.58 3.37
N ASN A 406 -31.32 10.79 3.51
CA ASN A 406 -32.11 10.26 2.37
C ASN A 406 -33.51 10.89 2.21
N TYR A 407 -34.10 11.48 3.25
CA TYR A 407 -35.46 12.03 3.23
C TYR A 407 -35.46 13.48 3.70
N ASN A 408 -35.58 14.41 2.74
CA ASN A 408 -36.10 15.78 2.90
C ASN A 408 -35.88 16.43 4.27
N MET A 409 -34.61 16.61 4.67
CA MET A 409 -34.25 17.86 5.30
C MET A 409 -34.65 18.95 4.31
N ASN A 410 -35.38 19.98 4.76
CA ASN A 410 -35.75 21.09 3.89
C ASN A 410 -34.46 21.81 3.49
N TYR A 411 -33.81 21.33 2.42
CA TYR A 411 -32.53 21.84 1.95
C TYR A 411 -32.62 23.36 1.69
N LYS A 412 -33.83 23.86 1.40
CA LYS A 412 -34.10 25.30 1.31
C LYS A 412 -33.92 25.99 2.66
N ASP A 413 -34.49 25.46 3.74
CA ASP A 413 -34.33 26.03 5.09
C ASP A 413 -32.87 26.00 5.53
N ASP A 414 -32.13 24.91 5.26
CA ASP A 414 -30.70 24.83 5.57
C ASP A 414 -29.88 25.88 4.81
N ILE A 415 -30.13 26.01 3.50
CA ILE A 415 -29.49 27.04 2.67
C ILE A 415 -29.84 28.44 3.17
N LEU A 416 -31.10 28.70 3.53
CA LEU A 416 -31.54 30.00 4.04
C LEU A 416 -30.95 30.32 5.43
N PHE A 417 -30.93 29.33 6.33
CA PHE A 417 -30.30 29.42 7.65
C PHE A 417 -28.82 29.75 7.54
N LEU A 418 -28.08 28.97 6.75
CA LEU A 418 -26.65 29.18 6.53
C LEU A 418 -26.38 30.50 5.79
N SER A 419 -27.25 30.89 4.85
CA SER A 419 -27.14 32.17 4.14
C SER A 419 -27.26 33.35 5.09
N LYS A 420 -28.21 33.33 6.02
CA LYS A 420 -28.32 34.36 7.08
C LYS A 420 -27.09 34.34 7.99
N LYS A 421 -26.70 33.16 8.50
CA LYS A 421 -25.60 32.99 9.47
C LYS A 421 -24.25 33.45 8.93
N SER A 422 -23.95 33.16 7.66
CA SER A 422 -22.71 33.57 6.98
C SER A 422 -22.71 35.03 6.53
N GLY A 423 -23.87 35.70 6.56
CA GLY A 423 -24.06 37.02 5.97
C GLY A 423 -24.14 37.00 4.44
N ALA A 424 -24.30 35.83 3.81
CA ALA A 424 -24.60 35.73 2.38
C ALA A 424 -25.98 36.33 2.05
N LEU A 425 -26.95 36.22 2.96
CA LEU A 425 -28.26 36.88 2.87
C LEU A 425 -28.37 37.95 3.97
N LYS A 426 -28.66 39.19 3.58
CA LYS A 426 -28.86 40.32 4.50
C LYS A 426 -30.15 41.06 4.17
N PHE A 427 -30.83 41.54 5.21
CA PHE A 427 -32.01 42.41 5.11
C PHE A 427 -31.64 43.85 5.43
N GLY A 428 -32.37 44.80 4.84
CA GLY A 428 -32.09 46.23 4.93
C GLY A 428 -32.08 46.90 3.56
N THR A 429 -31.65 48.15 3.51
CA THR A 429 -31.63 48.91 2.25
C THR A 429 -30.29 48.77 1.52
N PHE A 430 -30.31 48.21 0.31
CA PHE A 430 -29.12 48.03 -0.54
C PHE A 430 -29.33 48.60 -1.94
N PHE A 431 -28.27 49.14 -2.54
CA PHE A 431 -28.26 49.53 -3.96
C PHE A 431 -27.62 48.43 -4.79
N LEU A 432 -28.41 47.84 -5.70
CA LEU A 432 -27.94 46.80 -6.61
C LEU A 432 -27.17 47.40 -7.80
N LYS A 433 -26.39 46.57 -8.51
CA LYS A 433 -25.72 46.97 -9.77
C LYS A 433 -26.70 47.51 -10.82
N SER A 434 -27.97 47.10 -10.75
CA SER A 434 -29.06 47.62 -11.60
C SER A 434 -29.50 49.05 -11.23
N GLY A 435 -28.96 49.63 -10.16
CA GLY A 435 -29.41 50.91 -9.59
C GLY A 435 -30.65 50.80 -8.70
N ARG A 436 -31.25 49.60 -8.59
CA ARG A 436 -32.46 49.37 -7.77
C ARG A 436 -32.14 49.43 -6.29
N LYS A 437 -33.04 50.04 -5.52
CA LYS A 437 -33.06 49.98 -4.05
C LYS A 437 -33.78 48.70 -3.62
N SER A 438 -33.03 47.72 -3.13
CA SER A 438 -33.50 46.40 -2.71
C SER A 438 -33.59 46.29 -1.19
N PRO A 439 -34.64 45.66 -0.63
CA PRO A 439 -34.81 45.42 0.80
C PRO A 439 -34.00 44.20 1.31
N TYR A 440 -33.29 43.52 0.40
CA TYR A 440 -32.39 42.42 0.71
C TYR A 440 -31.18 42.42 -0.22
N PHE A 441 -30.09 41.80 0.22
CA PHE A 441 -28.90 41.58 -0.58
C PHE A 441 -28.44 40.13 -0.43
N PHE A 442 -28.11 39.51 -1.55
CA PHE A 442 -27.62 38.15 -1.62
C PHE A 442 -26.23 38.11 -2.28
N ASN A 443 -25.25 37.56 -1.58
CA ASN A 443 -23.89 37.39 -2.08
C ASN A 443 -23.36 35.99 -1.79
N SER A 444 -23.33 35.18 -2.84
CA SER A 444 -22.80 33.81 -2.84
C SER A 444 -21.32 33.69 -2.45
N SER A 445 -20.52 34.77 -2.47
CA SER A 445 -19.11 34.70 -2.08
C SER A 445 -18.88 34.34 -0.61
N PHE A 446 -19.89 34.51 0.24
CA PHE A 446 -19.87 34.13 1.65
C PHE A 446 -20.25 32.65 1.87
N MET A 447 -20.57 31.90 0.81
CA MET A 447 -20.91 30.48 0.86
C MET A 447 -19.66 29.60 0.73
N ASN A 448 -18.66 29.85 1.57
CA ASN A 448 -17.30 29.33 1.41
C ASN A 448 -16.83 28.36 2.52
N SER A 449 -17.71 28.00 3.45
CA SER A 449 -17.39 27.04 4.52
C SER A 449 -17.74 25.61 4.13
N SER A 450 -17.06 24.62 4.71
CA SER A 450 -17.29 23.20 4.43
C SER A 450 -18.74 22.77 4.64
N ILE A 451 -19.38 23.25 5.72
CA ILE A 451 -20.80 22.97 6.01
C ILE A 451 -21.73 23.57 4.94
N PHE A 452 -21.40 24.75 4.40
CA PHE A 452 -22.18 25.39 3.35
C PHE A 452 -22.02 24.66 2.03
N LEU A 453 -20.79 24.31 1.65
CA LEU A 453 -20.51 23.53 0.43
C LEU A 453 -21.21 22.17 0.47
N LYS A 454 -21.18 21.46 1.62
CA LYS A 454 -21.95 20.23 1.80
C LYS A 454 -23.45 20.45 1.56
N SER A 455 -24.01 21.52 2.14
CA SER A 455 -25.43 21.84 2.01
C SER A 455 -25.81 22.21 0.57
N LEU A 456 -24.94 22.94 -0.15
CA LEU A 456 -25.13 23.26 -1.56
C LEU A 456 -25.08 22.02 -2.44
N ALA A 457 -24.13 21.11 -2.19
CA ALA A 457 -24.01 19.86 -2.93
C ALA A 457 -25.28 19.00 -2.79
N ILE A 458 -25.82 18.90 -1.57
CA ILE A 458 -27.08 18.22 -1.27
C ILE A 458 -28.23 18.90 -2.02
N ALA A 459 -28.37 20.21 -1.88
CA ALA A 459 -29.47 20.97 -2.46
C ALA A 459 -29.48 20.91 -4.01
N PHE A 460 -28.34 21.13 -4.67
CA PHE A 460 -28.24 21.00 -6.12
C PHE A 460 -28.60 19.58 -6.58
N SER A 461 -28.07 18.55 -5.91
CA SER A 461 -28.33 17.17 -6.31
C SER A 461 -29.81 16.80 -6.19
N HIS A 462 -30.49 17.21 -5.12
CA HIS A 462 -31.93 16.98 -4.97
C HIS A 462 -32.75 17.72 -6.04
N VAL A 463 -32.48 19.01 -6.28
CA VAL A 463 -33.19 19.76 -7.34
C VAL A 463 -33.00 19.10 -8.71
N ILE A 464 -31.79 18.63 -9.01
CA ILE A 464 -31.48 17.94 -10.27
C ILE A 464 -32.24 16.62 -10.37
N LEU A 465 -32.23 15.80 -9.32
CA LEU A 465 -32.93 14.51 -9.32
C LEU A 465 -34.45 14.69 -9.43
N ASP A 466 -35.02 15.65 -8.71
CA ASP A 466 -36.46 15.94 -8.72
C ASP A 466 -36.94 16.51 -10.07
N SER A 467 -36.07 17.26 -10.76
CA SER A 467 -36.38 17.85 -12.06
C SER A 467 -36.53 16.84 -13.20
N ASN A 468 -36.07 15.60 -13.02
CA ASN A 468 -36.00 14.56 -14.07
C ASN A 468 -35.30 15.03 -15.36
N ILE A 469 -34.36 15.97 -15.26
CA ILE A 469 -33.54 16.38 -16.41
C ILE A 469 -32.53 15.27 -16.72
N GLU A 470 -32.53 14.79 -17.96
CA GLU A 470 -31.50 13.87 -18.44
C GLU A 470 -30.30 14.65 -18.97
N PHE A 471 -29.10 14.36 -18.43
CA PHE A 471 -27.85 15.01 -18.82
C PHE A 471 -26.67 14.05 -18.70
N ASP A 472 -25.60 14.34 -19.44
CA ASP A 472 -24.35 13.58 -19.43
C ASP A 472 -23.22 14.38 -18.75
N ILE A 473 -23.26 15.72 -18.85
CA ILE A 473 -22.23 16.62 -18.36
C ILE A 473 -22.82 17.75 -17.53
N ILE A 474 -22.14 18.10 -16.43
CA ILE A 474 -22.35 19.34 -15.69
C ILE A 474 -21.35 20.41 -16.16
N PHE A 475 -21.87 21.57 -16.55
CA PHE A 475 -21.08 22.73 -16.96
C PHE A 475 -21.11 23.83 -15.89
N GLY A 476 -19.96 24.05 -15.26
CA GLY A 476 -19.76 25.12 -14.27
C GLY A 476 -19.29 26.42 -14.94
N LEU A 477 -20.00 27.52 -14.70
CA LEU A 477 -19.54 28.85 -15.13
C LEU A 477 -18.24 29.27 -14.41
N ALA A 478 -17.39 30.03 -15.10
CA ALA A 478 -16.10 30.48 -14.58
C ALA A 478 -16.21 31.15 -13.20
N TYR A 479 -15.21 30.87 -12.35
CA TYR A 479 -15.08 31.28 -10.94
C TYR A 479 -16.10 30.67 -9.99
N LYS A 480 -17.39 30.99 -10.13
CA LYS A 480 -18.41 30.63 -9.13
C LYS A 480 -19.12 29.32 -9.41
N GLY A 481 -19.40 29.02 -10.68
CA GLY A 481 -20.02 27.74 -11.08
C GLY A 481 -19.06 26.56 -11.01
N ILE A 482 -17.74 26.81 -11.03
CA ILE A 482 -16.71 25.76 -10.93
C ILE A 482 -16.84 24.93 -9.64
N PRO A 483 -16.79 25.52 -8.43
CA PRO A 483 -16.97 24.75 -7.21
C PRO A 483 -18.34 24.08 -7.12
N LEU A 484 -19.40 24.72 -7.63
CA LEU A 484 -20.76 24.16 -7.62
C LEU A 484 -20.85 22.90 -8.50
N GLY A 485 -20.26 22.92 -9.70
CA GLY A 485 -20.21 21.75 -10.57
C GLY A 485 -19.43 20.59 -9.98
N ALA A 486 -18.27 20.87 -9.37
CA ALA A 486 -17.45 19.84 -8.74
C ALA A 486 -18.17 19.13 -7.58
N ILE A 487 -18.71 19.90 -6.62
CA ILE A 487 -19.37 19.32 -5.43
C ILE A 487 -20.68 18.61 -5.80
N THR A 488 -21.40 19.11 -6.81
CA THR A 488 -22.66 18.50 -7.25
C THR A 488 -22.41 17.18 -7.97
N THR A 489 -21.39 17.11 -8.83
CA THR A 489 -21.02 15.86 -9.52
C THR A 489 -20.67 14.75 -8.54
N LEU A 490 -19.85 15.08 -7.53
CA LEU A 490 -19.52 14.16 -6.44
C LEU A 490 -20.79 13.68 -5.72
N LYS A 491 -21.66 14.61 -5.32
CA LYS A 491 -22.83 14.30 -4.50
C LYS A 491 -23.90 13.50 -5.26
N LEU A 492 -24.04 13.73 -6.57
CA LEU A 492 -24.94 12.93 -7.42
C LEU A 492 -24.53 11.46 -7.46
N CYS A 493 -23.24 11.16 -7.60
CA CYS A 493 -22.72 9.79 -7.58
C CYS A 493 -22.95 9.11 -6.22
N GLU A 494 -22.82 9.84 -5.11
CA GLU A 494 -23.13 9.32 -3.78
C GLU A 494 -24.62 8.97 -3.59
N LEU A 495 -25.52 9.79 -4.13
CA LEU A 495 -26.97 9.63 -3.95
C LEU A 495 -27.58 8.60 -4.90
N ASP A 496 -27.05 8.49 -6.13
CA ASP A 496 -27.57 7.60 -7.16
C ASP A 496 -26.41 7.01 -7.98
N LYS A 497 -26.15 5.71 -7.81
CA LYS A 497 -25.06 5.02 -8.51
C LYS A 497 -25.19 5.06 -10.03
N THR A 498 -26.40 5.26 -10.58
CA THR A 498 -26.58 5.40 -12.04
C THR A 498 -25.92 6.68 -12.59
N LYS A 499 -25.51 7.59 -11.71
CA LYS A 499 -24.86 8.87 -12.00
C LYS A 499 -23.32 8.80 -11.98
N GLU A 500 -22.73 7.62 -11.81
CA GLU A 500 -21.27 7.44 -11.71
C GLU A 500 -20.47 7.95 -12.94
N ASN A 501 -21.11 8.00 -14.11
CA ASN A 501 -20.48 8.41 -15.38
C ASN A 501 -20.72 9.88 -15.74
N ILE A 502 -21.31 10.68 -14.86
CA ILE A 502 -21.49 12.12 -15.11
C ILE A 502 -20.13 12.81 -14.99
N GLU A 503 -19.80 13.57 -16.03
CA GLU A 503 -18.54 14.31 -16.09
C GLU A 503 -18.76 15.81 -15.79
N PHE A 504 -17.71 16.49 -15.32
CA PHE A 504 -17.72 17.91 -15.01
C PHE A 504 -16.80 18.68 -15.98
N VAL A 505 -17.33 19.77 -16.55
CA VAL A 505 -16.63 20.66 -17.49
C VAL A 505 -16.80 22.12 -17.02
N TYR A 506 -15.81 22.96 -17.27
CA TYR A 506 -15.94 24.39 -17.02
C TYR A 506 -15.16 25.23 -18.05
N HIS A 507 -15.55 26.51 -18.18
CA HIS A 507 -14.82 27.47 -19.00
C HIS A 507 -13.89 28.38 -18.17
N ARG A 508 -12.86 28.90 -18.83
CA ARG A 508 -11.95 29.95 -18.32
C ARG A 508 -12.17 31.23 -19.11
N LYS A 509 -12.04 32.39 -18.45
CA LYS A 509 -12.14 33.70 -19.12
C LYS A 509 -10.90 34.09 -19.92
N GLU A 510 -9.75 33.54 -19.58
CA GLU A 510 -8.47 33.80 -20.25
C GLU A 510 -8.09 32.58 -21.09
N ASN A 511 -7.78 32.80 -22.37
CA ASN A 511 -7.25 31.76 -23.24
C ASN A 511 -5.80 31.45 -22.85
N LYS A 512 -5.43 30.17 -22.85
CA LYS A 512 -4.00 29.78 -22.80
C LYS A 512 -3.44 29.66 -24.21
N ASP A 513 -2.30 30.30 -24.44
CA ASP A 513 -1.59 30.27 -25.73
C ASP A 513 -0.70 29.01 -25.92
N HIS A 514 -0.50 28.19 -24.87
CA HIS A 514 0.35 26.99 -24.90
C HIS A 514 -0.28 25.79 -24.15
N GLY A 515 -0.19 24.58 -24.71
CA GLY A 515 -0.79 23.32 -24.21
C GLY A 515 -1.91 22.80 -25.11
N GLU A 516 -2.90 22.07 -24.56
CA GLU A 516 -4.13 21.65 -25.27
C GLU A 516 -4.95 22.83 -25.86
N GLY A 517 -4.62 24.08 -25.52
CA GLY A 517 -5.24 25.28 -26.05
C GLY A 517 -6.72 25.43 -25.66
N GLY A 518 -7.30 26.59 -25.94
CA GLY A 518 -8.73 26.85 -25.76
C GLY A 518 -9.14 27.37 -24.37
N ASN A 519 -10.46 27.50 -24.20
CA ASN A 519 -11.12 28.10 -23.03
C ASN A 519 -11.96 27.11 -22.22
N ILE A 520 -11.94 25.81 -22.57
CA ILE A 520 -12.66 24.74 -21.88
C ILE A 520 -11.68 23.83 -21.14
N VAL A 521 -12.11 23.32 -19.99
CA VAL A 521 -11.38 22.31 -19.22
C VAL A 521 -12.33 21.18 -18.86
N GLY A 522 -11.90 19.96 -19.15
CA GLY A 522 -12.66 18.73 -18.91
C GLY A 522 -12.84 17.92 -20.18
N THR A 523 -13.84 17.04 -20.18
CA THR A 523 -14.18 16.17 -21.31
C THR A 523 -14.76 16.96 -22.50
N SER A 524 -14.77 16.34 -23.69
CA SER A 524 -15.43 16.92 -24.85
C SER A 524 -16.95 16.96 -24.67
N MET A 525 -17.57 18.10 -24.99
CA MET A 525 -19.03 18.28 -24.94
C MET A 525 -19.74 17.80 -26.21
N LYS A 526 -19.01 17.42 -27.27
CA LYS A 526 -19.58 17.13 -28.58
C LYS A 526 -20.59 15.97 -28.53
N GLY A 527 -21.85 16.26 -28.87
CA GLY A 527 -22.94 15.28 -28.92
C GLY A 527 -23.54 14.93 -27.56
N LYS A 528 -23.09 15.54 -26.47
CA LYS A 528 -23.54 15.27 -25.10
C LYS A 528 -24.59 16.27 -24.62
N LYS A 529 -25.46 15.84 -23.71
CA LYS A 529 -26.46 16.67 -23.00
C LYS A 529 -25.80 17.40 -21.85
N VAL A 530 -25.86 18.73 -21.85
CA VAL A 530 -25.16 19.61 -20.92
C VAL A 530 -26.13 20.33 -19.99
N LEU A 531 -25.92 20.17 -18.69
CA LEU A 531 -26.63 20.86 -17.61
C LEU A 531 -25.77 22.00 -17.05
N ILE A 532 -26.26 23.23 -17.05
CA ILE A 532 -25.51 24.39 -16.55
C ILE A 532 -25.82 24.63 -15.08
N LEU A 533 -24.79 24.89 -14.25
CA LEU A 533 -24.96 25.34 -12.86
C LEU A 533 -24.45 26.76 -12.65
N ASP A 534 -25.25 27.60 -11.98
CA ASP A 534 -24.89 28.98 -11.65
C ASP A 534 -25.34 29.39 -10.22
N ASP A 535 -24.88 30.56 -9.74
CA ASP A 535 -25.31 31.08 -8.44
C ASP A 535 -26.63 31.86 -8.53
N VAL A 536 -26.68 32.92 -9.33
CA VAL A 536 -27.84 33.82 -9.46
C VAL A 536 -27.90 34.40 -10.86
N ILE A 537 -29.02 34.17 -11.55
CA ILE A 537 -29.32 34.75 -12.84
C ILE A 537 -29.88 36.17 -12.64
N THR A 538 -29.09 37.18 -13.05
CA THR A 538 -29.49 38.59 -12.98
C THR A 538 -30.06 39.10 -14.30
N ALA A 539 -29.20 39.42 -15.26
CA ALA A 539 -29.59 39.80 -16.63
C ALA A 539 -29.51 38.61 -17.62
N GLY A 540 -29.06 37.44 -17.15
CA GLY A 540 -28.84 36.26 -17.99
C GLY A 540 -27.70 36.40 -19.01
N THR A 541 -26.87 37.46 -18.94
CA THR A 541 -25.76 37.68 -19.88
C THR A 541 -24.70 36.58 -19.79
N ALA A 542 -24.28 36.23 -18.57
CA ALA A 542 -23.30 35.16 -18.33
C ALA A 542 -23.83 33.78 -18.77
N ILE A 543 -25.12 33.53 -18.54
CA ILE A 543 -25.78 32.33 -19.03
C ILE A 543 -25.78 32.29 -20.55
N ARG A 544 -26.21 33.34 -21.26
CA ARG A 544 -26.22 33.36 -22.74
C ARG A 544 -24.83 33.17 -23.34
N GLU A 545 -23.80 33.71 -22.70
CA GLU A 545 -22.40 33.45 -23.05
C GLU A 545 -22.05 31.97 -22.87
N ALA A 546 -22.43 31.36 -21.74
CA ALA A 546 -22.24 29.94 -21.49
C ALA A 546 -22.99 29.05 -22.51
N ILE A 547 -24.23 29.39 -22.88
CA ILE A 547 -25.00 28.69 -23.91
C ILE A 547 -24.26 28.73 -25.26
N SER A 548 -23.79 29.92 -25.65
CA SER A 548 -23.03 30.09 -26.90
C SER A 548 -21.75 29.25 -26.91
N ILE A 549 -21.08 29.12 -25.76
CA ILE A 549 -19.90 28.26 -25.60
C ILE A 549 -20.28 26.78 -25.76
N VAL A 550 -21.33 26.32 -25.07
CA VAL A 550 -21.80 24.93 -25.13
C VAL A 550 -22.17 24.54 -26.56
N GLU A 551 -22.91 25.38 -27.27
CA GLU A 551 -23.32 25.13 -28.67
C GLU A 551 -22.11 25.12 -29.62
N LYS A 552 -21.15 26.04 -29.44
CA LYS A 552 -19.93 26.10 -30.26
C LYS A 552 -19.06 24.85 -30.11
N GLU A 553 -19.01 24.27 -28.91
CA GLU A 553 -18.28 23.03 -28.61
C GLU A 553 -19.08 21.76 -28.96
N GLY A 554 -20.28 21.92 -29.56
CA GLY A 554 -21.12 20.84 -30.04
C GLY A 554 -21.94 20.12 -28.95
N GLY A 555 -22.05 20.71 -27.76
CA GLY A 555 -22.94 20.23 -26.69
C GLY A 555 -24.38 20.65 -26.91
N LYS A 556 -25.32 19.86 -26.38
CA LYS A 556 -26.76 20.16 -26.37
C LYS A 556 -27.17 20.60 -24.97
N LEU A 557 -27.53 21.86 -24.81
CA LEU A 557 -28.08 22.36 -23.56
C LEU A 557 -29.43 21.68 -23.24
N VAL A 558 -29.57 21.15 -22.03
CA VAL A 558 -30.80 20.47 -21.57
C VAL A 558 -31.45 21.10 -20.35
N GLY A 559 -30.75 21.97 -19.64
CA GLY A 559 -31.31 22.66 -18.49
C GLY A 559 -30.30 23.56 -17.79
N ILE A 560 -30.80 24.34 -16.84
CA ILE A 560 -30.01 25.22 -15.98
C ILE A 560 -30.50 25.05 -14.55
N VAL A 561 -29.59 24.99 -13.58
CA VAL A 561 -29.94 25.02 -12.16
C VAL A 561 -29.15 26.14 -11.47
N GLU A 562 -29.85 26.97 -10.70
CA GLU A 562 -29.26 28.07 -9.93
C GLU A 562 -29.50 27.96 -8.43
N ILE A 563 -28.73 28.71 -7.62
CA ILE A 563 -28.97 28.77 -6.17
C ILE A 563 -30.22 29.60 -5.89
N LEU A 564 -30.32 30.82 -6.45
CA LEU A 564 -31.42 31.75 -6.14
C LEU A 564 -32.06 32.33 -7.39
N ASP A 565 -33.33 31.98 -7.62
CA ASP A 565 -34.20 32.71 -8.53
C ASP A 565 -34.81 33.93 -7.81
N ARG A 566 -34.40 35.13 -8.22
CA ARG A 566 -34.90 36.39 -7.65
C ARG A 566 -36.34 36.68 -8.08
N GLN A 567 -36.86 36.04 -9.12
CA GLN A 567 -38.20 36.23 -9.66
C GLN A 567 -38.49 37.69 -10.04
N GLU A 568 -37.45 38.47 -10.32
CA GLU A 568 -37.56 39.88 -10.63
C GLU A 568 -37.73 40.14 -12.13
N LYS A 569 -38.57 41.12 -12.46
CA LYS A 569 -38.72 41.67 -13.81
C LYS A 569 -37.40 42.28 -14.28
N GLU A 570 -37.06 42.09 -15.54
CA GLU A 570 -35.95 42.83 -16.15
C GLU A 570 -36.27 44.33 -16.27
N ASN A 571 -35.27 45.19 -16.47
CA ASN A 571 -35.50 46.64 -16.61
C ASN A 571 -36.43 46.91 -17.79
N ASN A 572 -37.63 47.46 -17.51
CA ASN A 572 -38.71 47.75 -18.47
C ASN A 572 -39.44 46.51 -19.07
N GLY A 573 -39.21 45.31 -18.54
CA GLY A 573 -39.87 44.07 -18.98
C GLY A 573 -41.07 43.66 -18.11
N LYS A 574 -41.90 42.75 -18.63
CA LYS A 574 -42.97 42.08 -17.86
C LYS A 574 -42.57 40.71 -17.29
N VAL A 575 -41.49 40.13 -17.80
CA VAL A 575 -40.99 38.77 -17.50
C VAL A 575 -39.62 38.83 -16.82
N SER A 576 -39.23 37.77 -16.12
CA SER A 576 -37.91 37.64 -15.50
C SER A 576 -36.84 37.15 -16.49
N ALA A 577 -35.56 37.28 -16.14
CA ALA A 577 -34.47 36.71 -16.94
C ALA A 577 -34.61 35.18 -17.09
N VAL A 578 -35.06 34.50 -16.03
CA VAL A 578 -35.33 33.06 -16.01
C VAL A 578 -36.47 32.69 -16.96
N GLU A 579 -37.60 33.42 -16.93
CA GLU A 579 -38.73 33.18 -17.84
C GLU A 579 -38.35 33.40 -19.30
N MET A 580 -37.54 34.43 -19.59
CA MET A 580 -37.03 34.66 -20.94
C MET A 580 -36.16 33.50 -21.42
N LEU A 581 -35.25 33.00 -20.59
CA LEU A 581 -34.40 31.85 -20.94
C LEU A 581 -35.23 30.58 -21.22
N ARG A 582 -36.24 30.30 -20.39
CA ARG A 582 -37.18 29.18 -20.60
C ARG A 582 -37.91 29.29 -21.94
N GLN A 583 -38.35 30.49 -22.32
CA GLN A 583 -39.07 30.73 -23.59
C GLN A 583 -38.14 30.69 -24.81
N GLU A 584 -36.97 31.31 -24.70
CA GLU A 584 -36.00 31.46 -25.79
C GLU A 584 -35.37 30.11 -26.18
N TYR A 585 -34.97 29.30 -25.18
CA TYR A 585 -34.24 28.05 -25.40
C TYR A 585 -35.10 26.78 -25.22
N GLN A 586 -36.34 26.91 -24.73
CA GLN A 586 -37.25 25.79 -24.48
C GLN A 586 -36.65 24.71 -23.56
N ILE A 587 -35.93 25.16 -22.52
CA ILE A 587 -35.29 24.31 -21.51
C ILE A 587 -35.84 24.59 -20.10
N PRO A 588 -35.83 23.61 -19.20
CA PRO A 588 -36.07 23.85 -17.78
C PRO A 588 -34.96 24.70 -17.17
N VAL A 589 -35.36 25.61 -16.27
CA VAL A 589 -34.46 26.40 -15.45
C VAL A 589 -34.96 26.26 -14.01
N GLU A 590 -34.23 25.55 -13.17
CA GLU A 590 -34.63 25.24 -11.80
C GLU A 590 -33.80 26.03 -10.79
N ALA A 591 -34.35 26.24 -9.59
CA ALA A 591 -33.67 26.97 -8.53
C ALA A 591 -33.79 26.26 -7.19
N ILE A 592 -32.72 26.30 -6.39
CA ILE A 592 -32.72 25.77 -5.02
C ILE A 592 -33.67 26.58 -4.14
N ILE A 593 -33.52 27.89 -4.14
CA ILE A 593 -34.41 28.82 -3.43
C ILE A 593 -34.94 29.89 -4.38
N THR A 594 -36.14 30.38 -4.07
CA THR A 594 -36.79 31.48 -4.76
C THR A 594 -36.92 32.69 -3.85
N PHE A 595 -37.23 33.86 -4.41
CA PHE A 595 -37.60 35.03 -3.62
C PHE A 595 -38.75 34.75 -2.65
N LYS A 596 -39.74 33.96 -3.07
CA LYS A 596 -40.84 33.51 -2.19
C LYS A 596 -40.33 32.72 -1.00
N ASP A 597 -39.42 31.77 -1.21
CA ASP A 597 -38.83 30.96 -0.13
C ASP A 597 -38.08 31.85 0.89
N ILE A 598 -37.35 32.87 0.42
CA ILE A 598 -36.67 33.85 1.29
C ILE A 598 -37.66 34.57 2.20
N ILE A 599 -38.77 35.05 1.63
CA ILE A 599 -39.81 35.75 2.40
C ILE A 599 -40.45 34.80 3.39
N ASP A 600 -40.95 33.66 2.93
CA ASP A 600 -41.72 32.72 3.76
C ASP A 600 -40.89 32.23 4.96
N TYR A 601 -39.60 31.95 4.75
CA TYR A 601 -38.67 31.59 5.81
C TYR A 601 -38.38 32.75 6.78
N SER A 602 -38.31 33.98 6.28
CA SER A 602 -37.88 35.14 7.08
C SER A 602 -39.01 35.90 7.76
N LYS A 603 -40.29 35.57 7.48
CA LYS A 603 -41.46 36.25 8.06
C LYS A 603 -41.44 36.38 9.59
N LYS A 604 -40.86 35.39 10.29
CA LYS A 604 -40.80 35.37 11.75
C LYS A 604 -39.67 36.23 12.34
N ASP A 605 -38.63 36.50 11.56
CA ASP A 605 -37.42 37.19 12.02
C ASP A 605 -37.40 38.67 11.65
N LEU A 606 -38.24 39.08 10.70
CA LEU A 606 -38.28 40.44 10.17
C LEU A 606 -39.21 41.34 10.99
N ASN A 607 -38.80 42.59 11.18
CA ASN A 607 -39.68 43.59 11.81
C ASN A 607 -40.75 44.12 10.82
N GLU A 608 -41.76 44.83 11.34
CA GLU A 608 -42.88 45.34 10.52
C GLU A 608 -42.42 46.30 9.40
N GLU A 609 -41.37 47.09 9.63
CA GLU A 609 -40.84 48.03 8.63
C GLU A 609 -40.12 47.29 7.48
N GLU A 610 -39.33 46.27 7.80
CA GLU A 610 -38.64 45.42 6.82
C GLU A 610 -39.65 44.62 5.99
N LEU A 611 -40.67 44.05 6.64
CA LEU A 611 -41.75 43.34 5.95
C LEU A 611 -42.48 44.27 4.97
N LYS A 612 -42.76 45.52 5.37
CA LYS A 612 -43.40 46.51 4.50
C LYS A 612 -42.52 46.85 3.29
N LEU A 613 -41.23 47.11 3.49
CA LEU A 613 -40.29 47.38 2.40
C LEU A 613 -40.17 46.19 1.43
N ILE A 614 -40.22 44.96 1.93
CA ILE A 614 -40.22 43.75 1.11
C ILE A 614 -41.51 43.62 0.29
N GLN A 615 -42.67 43.91 0.89
CA GLN A 615 -43.95 43.88 0.18
C GLN A 615 -44.01 44.95 -0.92
N GLU A 616 -43.62 46.20 -0.63
CA GLU A 616 -43.54 47.28 -1.63
C GLU A 616 -42.59 46.92 -2.78
N TYR A 617 -41.46 46.28 -2.46
CA TYR A 617 -40.51 45.80 -3.46
C TYR A 617 -41.11 44.67 -4.31
N ARG A 618 -41.80 43.71 -3.68
CA ARG A 618 -42.46 42.58 -4.33
C ARG A 618 -43.48 43.06 -5.35
N GLU A 619 -44.38 43.96 -4.97
CA GLU A 619 -45.40 44.53 -5.87
C GLU A 619 -44.77 45.25 -7.08
N LYS A 620 -43.66 45.96 -6.86
CA LYS A 620 -43.03 46.78 -7.89
C LYS A 620 -42.18 45.98 -8.88
N TYR A 621 -41.41 45.00 -8.40
CA TYR A 621 -40.33 44.38 -9.18
C TYR A 621 -40.47 42.87 -9.41
N VAL A 622 -41.34 42.15 -8.69
CA VAL A 622 -41.51 40.69 -8.87
C VAL A 622 -42.56 40.41 -9.96
N ILE A 623 -42.36 39.31 -10.70
CA ILE A 623 -43.28 38.83 -11.76
C ILE A 623 -44.61 38.34 -11.18
N GLU A 624 -45.70 38.50 -11.95
CA GLU A 624 -47.06 38.10 -11.51
C GLU A 624 -47.20 36.59 -11.29
N SER A 625 -46.48 35.77 -12.08
CA SER A 625 -46.45 34.31 -11.93
C SER A 625 -45.87 33.85 -10.58
N ALA A 626 -45.13 34.73 -9.88
CA ALA A 626 -44.54 34.48 -8.57
C ALA A 626 -45.28 35.20 -7.42
N LEU A 627 -46.32 35.98 -7.72
CA LEU A 627 -47.19 36.62 -6.72
C LEU A 627 -48.20 35.61 -6.17
#